data_AF-K3WK15-F1
#
_entry.id   AF-K3WK15-F1
#
_cell.length_a   1.000
_cell.length_b   1.000
_cell.length_c   1.000
_cell.angle_alpha   90.00
_cell.angle_beta   90.00
_cell.angle_gamma   90.00
#
_symmetry.space_group_name_H-M   'P 1'
#
loop_
_entity.id
_entity.type
_entity.pdbx_description
1 polymer ?
#
loop_
_entity_poly.entity_id
_entity_poly.type
_entity_poly.pdbx_seq_one_letter_code
_entity_poly.pdbx_strand_id
1 'polypeptide(L)'
;MSNHGDDGTFRRTPTGAADAHPEDAMDTSKDEVMARIKRNFYLETQAFRKRILDATDETARARERVDSAQDAMMRLTKKCYKLKRLVQEKDATIQSLQAQHEVKFPMLMRETMRSVHGHLGVSSSNNQDDDFQDAVPQPLSISRMREKVSDREAADEQLHEYETQIAQLYQELQDEKQRNEMLTECLREQKHAKAKLMKACKHAKQEIETLKNNGMSQLLVDMQTKCQRTETEKQDLENELRAQTAAMTQMEDHNELLVQQVQHLMSTQSNWEDVIRSKDAELLKVHEQVKNQQVALENMEFDMSHARIRHLRASDQHNDDDTREERDLLVQALQSERSKRKDAEDAIHEFKRTIQHLQRNREVALLSGSAHSAASDRLICLLKQVLQIQHKAAVLHQLVASYSASTTIDIQLLADESWRDGAPLTTKTGEIVGSEDSLLTLLTQETQLAARNLTELQLMVEELCAHAMGSSCALQ
;
A
#
# COMPACT_ATOMS: atom_id res chain seq x y z
N MET A 1 24.43 49.79 9.72
CA MET A 1 25.74 50.19 9.20
C MET A 1 26.76 49.15 9.64
N SER A 2 27.43 48.48 8.69
CA SER A 2 28.69 47.74 8.84
C SER A 2 29.16 47.34 7.43
N ASN A 3 30.47 47.19 7.22
CA ASN A 3 31.08 47.17 5.89
C ASN A 3 31.50 45.78 5.38
N HIS A 4 31.64 45.74 4.05
CA HIS A 4 32.48 44.88 3.19
C HIS A 4 33.05 43.55 3.71
N GLY A 5 32.83 42.51 2.89
CA GLY A 5 33.82 41.48 2.57
C GLY A 5 33.76 41.27 1.04
N ASP A 6 34.91 41.30 0.36
CA ASP A 6 35.00 41.42 -1.11
C ASP A 6 35.93 40.33 -1.70
N ASP A 7 35.97 40.30 -3.04
CA ASP A 7 36.99 39.73 -3.93
C ASP A 7 36.97 38.20 -4.23
N GLY A 8 36.72 37.90 -5.51
CA GLY A 8 37.78 37.28 -6.30
C GLY A 8 37.72 35.77 -6.61
N THR A 9 37.37 35.42 -7.85
CA THR A 9 38.33 34.65 -8.68
C THR A 9 38.05 34.70 -10.19
N PHE A 10 39.10 35.13 -10.91
CA PHE A 10 39.27 35.07 -12.36
C PHE A 10 38.92 33.72 -13.02
N ARG A 11 38.44 33.77 -14.28
CA ARG A 11 38.82 32.80 -15.32
C ARG A 11 39.22 33.50 -16.61
N ARG A 12 40.48 33.32 -17.02
CA ARG A 12 40.94 33.55 -18.40
C ARG A 12 40.71 32.27 -19.20
N THR A 13 40.29 32.40 -20.46
CA THR A 13 40.38 31.35 -21.49
C THR A 13 41.59 31.63 -22.37
N PRO A 14 42.61 30.75 -22.43
CA PRO A 14 43.66 30.84 -23.43
C PRO A 14 43.20 30.20 -24.75
N THR A 15 43.35 30.93 -25.85
CA THR A 15 43.39 30.34 -27.19
C THR A 15 44.79 29.79 -27.47
N GLY A 16 44.87 28.62 -28.08
CA GLY A 16 46.13 28.01 -28.50
C GLY A 16 45.86 26.68 -29.21
N ALA A 17 46.20 26.59 -30.49
CA ALA A 17 46.08 25.39 -31.30
C ALA A 17 47.46 24.75 -31.51
N ALA A 18 47.50 23.43 -31.62
CA ALA A 18 48.65 22.66 -32.11
C ALA A 18 48.12 21.35 -32.72
N ASP A 19 48.58 21.01 -33.92
CA ASP A 19 48.18 19.78 -34.60
C ASP A 19 48.79 18.52 -33.95
N ALA A 20 48.00 17.46 -33.87
CA ALA A 20 48.43 16.11 -33.53
C ALA A 20 47.55 15.08 -34.26
N HIS A 21 48.10 13.92 -34.60
CA HIS A 21 47.47 12.96 -35.52
C HIS A 21 46.19 12.31 -34.94
N PRO A 22 45.12 12.10 -35.75
CA PRO A 22 43.77 11.87 -35.24
C PRO A 22 43.34 10.39 -35.08
N GLU A 23 44.25 9.41 -35.00
CA GLU A 23 43.87 7.98 -34.98
C GLU A 23 44.06 7.24 -33.63
N ASP A 24 44.99 7.67 -32.75
CA ASP A 24 45.11 7.11 -31.38
C ASP A 24 44.25 7.85 -30.33
N ALA A 25 43.61 8.97 -30.71
CA ALA A 25 43.01 9.92 -29.76
C ALA A 25 41.58 9.58 -29.27
N MET A 26 40.95 8.49 -29.74
CA MET A 26 39.54 8.19 -29.41
C MET A 26 39.33 7.41 -28.10
N ASP A 27 40.24 6.51 -27.70
CA ASP A 27 40.04 5.73 -26.47
C ASP A 27 40.49 6.47 -25.21
N THR A 28 41.52 7.33 -25.29
CA THR A 28 41.89 8.24 -24.19
C THR A 28 40.72 9.14 -23.76
N SER A 29 39.90 9.60 -24.71
CA SER A 29 38.69 10.38 -24.46
C SER A 29 37.68 9.64 -23.57
N LYS A 30 37.49 8.33 -23.78
CA LYS A 30 36.59 7.50 -22.95
C LYS A 30 37.14 7.33 -21.53
N ASP A 31 38.45 7.10 -21.40
CA ASP A 31 39.10 6.94 -20.10
C ASP A 31 39.14 8.26 -19.31
N GLU A 32 39.33 9.41 -19.96
CA GLU A 32 39.20 10.74 -19.32
C GLU A 32 37.78 10.99 -18.81
N VAL A 33 36.76 10.66 -19.61
CA VAL A 33 35.35 10.74 -19.18
C VAL A 33 35.08 9.81 -18.00
N MET A 34 35.56 8.56 -18.04
CA MET A 34 35.40 7.61 -16.94
C MET A 34 36.17 8.02 -15.68
N ALA A 35 37.37 8.58 -15.80
CA ALA A 35 38.12 9.14 -14.68
C ALA A 35 37.41 10.35 -14.06
N ARG A 36 36.81 11.22 -14.89
CA ARG A 36 36.01 12.36 -14.44
C ARG A 36 34.72 11.93 -13.74
N ILE A 37 34.02 10.91 -14.25
CA ILE A 37 32.84 10.33 -13.60
C ILE A 37 33.21 9.71 -12.24
N LYS A 38 34.25 8.88 -12.19
CA LYS A 38 34.77 8.29 -10.93
C LYS A 38 35.14 9.39 -9.91
N ARG A 39 35.80 10.47 -10.35
CA ARG A 39 36.16 11.61 -9.50
C ARG A 39 34.94 12.36 -8.98
N ASN A 40 33.95 12.63 -9.83
CA ASN A 40 32.71 13.29 -9.42
C ASN A 40 31.95 12.44 -8.39
N PHE A 41 31.75 11.15 -8.67
CA PHE A 41 31.07 10.20 -7.78
C PHE A 41 31.77 10.10 -6.41
N TYR A 42 33.11 10.09 -6.39
CA TYR A 42 33.89 10.12 -5.14
C TYR A 42 33.65 11.41 -4.34
N LEU A 43 33.72 12.57 -4.99
CA LEU A 43 33.51 13.88 -4.35
C LEU A 43 32.07 14.03 -3.84
N GLU A 44 31.08 13.56 -4.59
CA GLU A 44 29.68 13.57 -4.20
C GLU A 44 29.40 12.61 -3.03
N THR A 45 29.99 11.40 -3.07
CA THR A 45 29.96 10.46 -1.94
C THR A 45 30.59 11.09 -0.68
N GLN A 46 31.71 11.82 -0.82
CA GLN A 46 32.35 12.52 0.29
C GLN A 46 31.47 13.66 0.83
N ALA A 47 30.86 14.46 -0.04
CA ALA A 47 29.94 15.54 0.34
C ALA A 47 28.62 15.02 0.94
N PHE A 48 28.15 13.84 0.54
CA PHE A 48 27.00 13.16 1.14
C PHE A 48 27.34 12.63 2.54
N ARG A 49 28.47 11.92 2.70
CA ARG A 49 28.97 11.48 4.01
C ARG A 49 29.17 12.65 4.97
N LYS A 50 29.70 13.78 4.50
CA LYS A 50 29.83 14.99 5.33
C LYS A 50 28.46 15.52 5.77
N ARG A 51 27.48 15.65 4.85
CA ARG A 51 26.11 16.08 5.20
C ARG A 51 25.45 15.18 6.25
N ILE A 52 25.68 13.86 6.20
CA ILE A 52 25.20 12.92 7.23
C ILE A 52 25.85 13.22 8.60
N LEU A 53 27.16 13.42 8.64
CA LEU A 53 27.87 13.77 9.88
C LEU A 53 27.40 15.11 10.44
N ASP A 54 27.38 16.16 9.61
CA ASP A 54 26.92 17.52 9.98
C ASP A 54 25.48 17.49 10.55
N ALA A 55 24.58 16.69 9.95
CA ALA A 55 23.21 16.50 10.43
C ALA A 55 23.10 15.64 11.71
N THR A 56 23.98 14.65 11.89
CA THR A 56 24.04 13.80 13.10
C THR A 56 24.51 14.63 14.30
N ASP A 57 25.55 15.44 14.10
CA ASP A 57 26.07 16.39 15.08
C ASP A 57 25.01 17.41 15.50
N GLU A 58 24.30 18.01 14.54
CA GLU A 58 23.26 18.99 14.85
C GLU A 58 22.05 18.34 15.56
N THR A 59 21.72 17.08 15.24
CA THR A 59 20.73 16.28 15.97
C THR A 59 21.18 16.00 17.42
N ALA A 60 22.47 15.74 17.64
CA ALA A 60 23.02 15.57 19.00
C ALA A 60 22.94 16.87 19.81
N ARG A 61 23.34 18.01 19.22
CA ARG A 61 23.19 19.34 19.85
C ARG A 61 21.72 19.69 20.11
N ALA A 62 20.80 19.32 19.23
CA ALA A 62 19.37 19.51 19.44
C ALA A 62 18.84 18.74 20.65
N ARG A 63 19.30 17.49 20.87
CA ARG A 63 18.96 16.71 22.08
C ARG A 63 19.51 17.36 23.35
N GLU A 64 20.78 17.78 23.35
CA GLU A 64 21.38 18.48 24.51
C GLU A 64 20.62 19.77 24.89
N ARG A 65 20.13 20.53 23.89
CA ARG A 65 19.24 21.69 24.14
C ARG A 65 17.91 21.28 24.79
N VAL A 66 17.30 20.18 24.35
CA VAL A 66 16.05 19.66 24.91
C VAL A 66 16.25 19.19 26.35
N ASP A 67 17.31 18.42 26.63
CA ASP A 67 17.63 17.95 27.98
C ASP A 67 17.86 19.13 28.94
N SER A 68 18.63 20.13 28.49
CA SER A 68 18.89 21.37 29.24
C SER A 68 17.62 22.18 29.50
N ALA A 69 16.71 22.28 28.51
CA ALA A 69 15.41 22.94 28.65
C ALA A 69 14.46 22.18 29.60
N GLN A 70 14.42 20.85 29.52
CA GLN A 70 13.64 19.98 30.42
C GLN A 70 14.14 20.10 31.87
N ASP A 71 15.45 20.16 32.07
CA ASP A 71 16.02 20.32 33.40
C ASP A 71 15.79 21.74 33.96
N ALA A 72 15.86 22.78 33.12
CA ALA A 72 15.44 24.14 33.47
C ALA A 72 13.95 24.21 33.85
N MET A 73 13.08 23.55 33.09
CA MET A 73 11.64 23.42 33.38
C MET A 73 11.41 22.72 34.73
N MET A 74 12.12 21.62 35.02
CA MET A 74 12.05 20.95 36.33
C MET A 74 12.48 21.87 37.49
N ARG A 75 13.52 22.69 37.31
CA ARG A 75 13.95 23.69 38.30
C ARG A 75 12.88 24.78 38.49
N LEU A 76 12.23 25.23 37.42
CA LEU A 76 11.12 26.19 37.45
C LEU A 76 9.90 25.62 38.18
N THR A 77 9.43 24.42 37.82
CA THR A 77 8.32 23.73 38.50
C THR A 77 8.58 23.56 40.00
N LYS A 78 9.81 23.18 40.39
CA LYS A 78 10.23 23.12 41.81
C LYS A 78 10.21 24.48 42.51
N LYS A 79 10.52 25.59 41.81
CA LYS A 79 10.36 26.96 42.34
C LYS A 79 8.87 27.34 42.48
N CYS A 80 8.03 27.04 41.49
CA CYS A 80 6.60 27.32 41.52
C CYS A 80 5.89 26.60 42.68
N TYR A 81 6.22 25.34 42.96
CA TYR A 81 5.72 24.62 44.13
C TYR A 81 6.15 25.27 45.46
N LYS A 82 7.40 25.73 45.58
CA LYS A 82 7.87 26.47 46.78
C LYS A 82 7.12 27.79 46.96
N LEU A 83 6.96 28.57 45.88
CA LEU A 83 6.23 29.84 45.91
C LEU A 83 4.75 29.64 46.27
N LYS A 84 4.07 28.65 45.67
CA LYS A 84 2.67 28.33 45.98
C LYS A 84 2.48 27.98 47.47
N ARG A 85 3.38 27.17 48.04
CA ARG A 85 3.36 26.85 49.48
C ARG A 85 3.60 28.08 50.35
N LEU A 86 4.52 28.97 49.96
CA LEU A 86 4.82 30.19 50.70
C LEU A 86 3.69 31.22 50.65
N VAL A 87 2.96 31.31 49.52
CA VAL A 87 1.72 32.09 49.42
C VAL A 87 0.67 31.55 50.39
N GLN A 88 0.40 30.24 50.37
CA GLN A 88 -0.56 29.60 51.29
C GLN A 88 -0.22 29.83 52.78
N GLU A 89 1.07 29.84 53.12
CA GLU A 89 1.54 30.17 54.48
C GLU A 89 1.26 31.64 54.86
N LYS A 90 1.41 32.58 53.91
CA LYS A 90 1.07 33.99 54.13
C LYS A 90 -0.43 34.24 54.16
N ASP A 91 -1.22 33.55 53.34
CA ASP A 91 -2.68 33.61 53.39
C ASP A 91 -3.21 33.13 54.76
N ALA A 92 -2.69 32.00 55.26
CA ALA A 92 -3.02 31.51 56.61
C ALA A 92 -2.57 32.49 57.72
N THR A 93 -1.44 33.16 57.53
CA THR A 93 -0.97 34.22 58.45
C THR A 93 -1.92 35.43 58.45
N ILE A 94 -2.40 35.85 57.27
CA ILE A 94 -3.35 36.96 57.10
C ILE A 94 -4.70 36.61 57.75
N GLN A 95 -5.22 35.41 57.51
CA GLN A 95 -6.47 34.94 58.15
C GLN A 95 -6.36 34.91 59.68
N SER A 96 -5.22 34.44 60.23
CA SER A 96 -4.94 34.46 61.67
C SER A 96 -4.91 35.87 62.25
N LEU A 97 -4.31 36.83 61.53
CA LEU A 97 -4.28 38.24 61.93
C LEU A 97 -5.66 38.91 61.82
N GLN A 98 -6.46 38.58 60.81
CA GLN A 98 -7.84 39.06 60.65
C GLN A 98 -8.73 38.56 61.80
N ALA A 99 -8.74 37.26 62.09
CA ALA A 99 -9.48 36.70 63.23
C ALA A 99 -9.02 37.30 64.57
N GLN A 100 -7.71 37.54 64.74
CA GLN A 100 -7.21 38.21 65.94
C GLN A 100 -7.66 39.67 66.05
N HIS A 101 -7.77 40.39 64.93
CA HIS A 101 -8.28 41.76 64.89
C HIS A 101 -9.78 41.81 65.23
N GLU A 102 -10.59 40.92 64.65
CA GLU A 102 -12.03 40.81 64.90
C GLU A 102 -12.36 40.54 66.38
N VAL A 103 -11.51 39.78 67.11
CA VAL A 103 -11.69 39.54 68.55
C VAL A 103 -11.13 40.68 69.41
N LYS A 104 -9.91 41.16 69.12
CA LYS A 104 -9.25 42.17 69.99
C LYS A 104 -9.84 43.57 69.86
N PHE A 105 -10.28 44.00 68.67
CA PHE A 105 -10.73 45.37 68.46
C PHE A 105 -12.04 45.70 69.23
N PRO A 106 -13.07 44.82 69.24
CA PRO A 106 -14.27 45.04 70.07
C PRO A 106 -14.00 44.94 71.58
N MET A 107 -13.03 44.11 72.01
CA MET A 107 -12.60 44.08 73.41
C MET A 107 -11.97 45.40 73.83
N LEU A 108 -11.00 45.91 73.06
CA LEU A 108 -10.33 47.18 73.32
C LEU A 108 -11.32 48.34 73.36
N MET A 109 -12.25 48.40 72.39
CA MET A 109 -13.33 49.39 72.39
C MET A 109 -14.24 49.30 73.61
N ARG A 110 -14.61 48.09 74.08
CA ARG A 110 -15.38 47.92 75.32
C ARG A 110 -14.63 48.39 76.56
N GLU A 111 -13.32 48.13 76.64
CA GLU A 111 -12.46 48.56 77.74
C GLU A 111 -12.33 50.09 77.79
N THR A 112 -12.05 50.73 76.65
CA THR A 112 -11.98 52.19 76.52
C THR A 112 -13.32 52.84 76.86
N MET A 113 -14.43 52.31 76.36
CA MET A 113 -15.78 52.79 76.69
C MET A 113 -16.06 52.67 78.20
N ARG A 114 -15.72 51.54 78.84
CA ARG A 114 -15.89 51.34 80.28
C ARG A 114 -15.09 52.36 81.09
N SER A 115 -13.85 52.63 80.69
CA SER A 115 -13.00 53.64 81.34
C SER A 115 -13.63 55.04 81.31
N VAL A 116 -14.13 55.47 80.14
CA VAL A 116 -14.81 56.78 80.00
C VAL A 116 -16.08 56.87 80.86
N HIS A 117 -16.88 55.81 80.93
CA HIS A 117 -18.08 55.81 81.79
C HIS A 117 -17.72 55.82 83.29
N GLY A 118 -16.58 55.25 83.68
CA GLY A 118 -16.04 55.28 85.04
C GLY A 118 -15.45 56.62 85.50
N HIS A 119 -15.48 57.66 84.65
CA HIS A 119 -15.06 59.03 84.98
C HIS A 119 -16.18 60.07 84.78
N LEU A 120 -17.42 59.62 84.51
CA LEU A 120 -18.59 60.48 84.27
C LEU A 120 -19.74 60.26 85.26
N GLY A 121 -19.48 59.58 86.39
CA GLY A 121 -20.45 59.40 87.47
C GLY A 121 -19.75 59.41 88.84
N VAL A 122 -20.39 60.07 89.81
CA VAL A 122 -19.89 60.36 91.18
C VAL A 122 -18.77 61.42 91.21
N SER A 123 -18.86 62.55 91.91
CA SER A 123 -20.00 63.29 92.52
C SER A 123 -19.59 64.74 92.79
N SER A 124 -20.53 65.69 92.81
CA SER A 124 -20.33 67.08 93.29
C SER A 124 -21.70 67.74 93.59
N SER A 125 -21.73 68.83 94.39
CA SER A 125 -22.88 69.57 94.97
C SER A 125 -23.26 69.17 96.42
N ASN A 126 -23.49 70.07 97.40
CA ASN A 126 -23.23 71.53 97.52
C ASN A 126 -23.30 72.00 98.99
N ASN A 127 -22.90 73.26 99.25
CA ASN A 127 -22.94 73.96 100.56
C ASN A 127 -24.24 74.80 100.77
N GLN A 128 -24.47 75.31 101.99
CA GLN A 128 -25.43 76.38 102.40
C GLN A 128 -25.06 76.89 103.83
N ASP A 129 -25.63 77.91 104.51
CA ASP A 129 -26.16 79.29 104.26
C ASP A 129 -26.88 79.76 105.58
N ASP A 130 -26.92 81.01 106.09
CA ASP A 130 -25.98 82.15 106.14
C ASP A 130 -26.44 83.20 107.23
N ASP A 131 -25.57 84.14 107.63
CA ASP A 131 -25.79 85.53 108.15
C ASP A 131 -26.50 85.89 109.52
N PHE A 132 -25.83 86.75 110.34
CA PHE A 132 -26.27 87.88 111.24
C PHE A 132 -27.46 87.75 112.27
N GLN A 133 -27.59 88.49 113.40
CA GLN A 133 -27.59 89.97 113.56
C GLN A 133 -27.71 90.51 115.04
N ASP A 134 -27.19 91.72 115.29
CA ASP A 134 -27.51 92.74 116.34
C ASP A 134 -27.30 92.49 117.87
N ALA A 135 -27.43 93.56 118.70
CA ALA A 135 -26.98 93.61 120.11
C ALA A 135 -28.10 93.94 121.16
N VAL A 136 -27.99 94.61 122.32
CA VAL A 136 -27.09 95.69 122.83
C VAL A 136 -26.64 95.44 124.33
N PRO A 137 -26.72 96.31 125.40
CA PRO A 137 -25.73 96.24 126.51
C PRO A 137 -26.23 95.96 127.96
N GLN A 138 -25.28 95.54 128.82
CA GLN A 138 -25.28 95.55 130.31
C GLN A 138 -26.34 94.73 131.09
N PRO A 139 -26.09 94.39 132.40
CA PRO A 139 -24.84 94.49 133.16
C PRO A 139 -24.02 93.17 133.13
N LEU A 140 -22.99 93.08 133.98
CA LEU A 140 -22.00 91.99 133.94
C LEU A 140 -22.36 90.81 134.86
N SER A 141 -22.35 89.59 134.31
CA SER A 141 -22.36 88.33 135.07
C SER A 141 -21.48 87.28 134.38
N ILE A 142 -21.09 86.23 135.13
CA ILE A 142 -19.98 85.34 134.77
C ILE A 142 -20.21 84.57 133.44
N SER A 143 -21.46 84.32 133.06
CA SER A 143 -21.83 83.63 131.81
C SER A 143 -21.19 84.27 130.56
N ARG A 144 -21.05 85.60 130.53
CA ARG A 144 -20.45 86.34 129.39
C ARG A 144 -18.97 86.07 129.16
N MET A 145 -18.25 85.49 130.13
CA MET A 145 -16.89 85.00 129.92
C MET A 145 -16.87 83.59 129.32
N ARG A 146 -17.95 82.81 129.50
CA ARG A 146 -18.09 81.48 128.91
C ARG A 146 -18.63 81.54 127.48
N GLU A 147 -19.57 82.44 127.24
CA GLU A 147 -20.05 82.87 125.92
C GLU A 147 -18.85 83.28 125.04
N LYS A 148 -18.08 84.30 125.44
CA LYS A 148 -16.86 84.76 124.74
C LYS A 148 -15.68 83.77 124.69
N VAL A 149 -15.79 82.61 125.31
CA VAL A 149 -14.86 81.47 125.14
C VAL A 149 -15.43 80.50 124.11
N SER A 150 -16.72 80.17 124.19
CA SER A 150 -17.44 79.38 123.18
C SER A 150 -17.46 80.05 121.80
N ASP A 151 -17.65 81.37 121.73
CA ASP A 151 -17.55 82.17 120.50
C ASP A 151 -16.15 82.10 119.88
N ARG A 152 -15.13 81.92 120.74
CA ARG A 152 -13.73 81.81 120.35
C ARG A 152 -13.39 80.41 119.89
N GLU A 153 -13.83 79.39 120.63
CA GLU A 153 -13.70 77.98 120.28
C GLU A 153 -14.38 77.71 118.92
N ALA A 154 -15.56 78.28 118.67
CA ALA A 154 -16.24 78.19 117.37
C ALA A 154 -15.51 78.97 116.25
N ALA A 155 -14.94 80.15 116.54
CA ALA A 155 -14.17 80.91 115.56
C ALA A 155 -12.82 80.24 115.23
N ASP A 156 -12.16 79.62 116.21
CA ASP A 156 -10.92 78.85 116.03
C ASP A 156 -11.20 77.54 115.27
N GLU A 157 -12.37 76.91 115.48
CA GLU A 157 -12.83 75.73 114.74
C GLU A 157 -13.15 76.07 113.26
N GLN A 158 -13.85 77.18 113.00
CA GLN A 158 -14.02 77.71 111.63
C GLN A 158 -12.67 78.09 110.98
N LEU A 159 -11.76 78.70 111.73
CA LEU A 159 -10.43 79.07 111.23
C LEU A 159 -9.65 77.81 110.82
N HIS A 160 -9.71 76.73 111.60
CA HIS A 160 -9.06 75.47 111.26
C HIS A 160 -9.73 74.75 110.07
N GLU A 161 -11.05 74.90 109.90
CA GLU A 161 -11.72 74.44 108.68
C GLU A 161 -11.24 75.23 107.45
N TYR A 162 -11.13 76.56 107.55
CA TYR A 162 -10.56 77.39 106.48
C TYR A 162 -9.09 77.06 106.20
N GLU A 163 -8.25 76.82 107.21
CA GLU A 163 -6.87 76.33 107.03
C GLU A 163 -6.85 75.01 106.25
N THR A 164 -7.77 74.10 106.57
CA THR A 164 -7.90 72.78 105.92
C THR A 164 -8.35 72.91 104.46
N GLN A 165 -9.36 73.76 104.19
CA GLN A 165 -9.82 74.05 102.82
C GLN A 165 -8.72 74.74 101.99
N ILE A 166 -7.97 75.68 102.59
CA ILE A 166 -6.82 76.34 101.95
C ILE A 166 -5.72 75.32 101.62
N ALA A 167 -5.40 74.41 102.53
CA ALA A 167 -4.41 73.35 102.30
C ALA A 167 -4.85 72.39 101.18
N GLN A 168 -6.13 72.01 101.13
CA GLN A 168 -6.70 71.20 100.04
C GLN A 168 -6.61 71.93 98.69
N LEU A 169 -7.03 73.20 98.62
CA LEU A 169 -6.93 74.00 97.39
C LEU A 169 -5.49 74.19 96.90
N TYR A 170 -4.50 74.32 97.80
CA TYR A 170 -3.10 74.35 97.40
C TYR A 170 -2.60 72.99 96.85
N GLN A 171 -3.07 71.87 97.41
CA GLN A 171 -2.74 70.54 96.90
C GLN A 171 -3.38 70.30 95.53
N GLU A 172 -4.67 70.59 95.36
CA GLU A 172 -5.38 70.49 94.07
C GLU A 172 -4.74 71.37 92.99
N LEU A 173 -4.38 72.61 93.33
CA LEU A 173 -3.67 73.53 92.42
C LEU A 173 -2.30 72.97 92.00
N GLN A 174 -1.58 72.28 92.89
CA GLN A 174 -0.29 71.68 92.58
C GLN A 174 -0.42 70.41 91.73
N ASP A 175 -1.43 69.57 91.99
CA ASP A 175 -1.68 68.36 91.21
C ASP A 175 -2.23 68.68 89.82
N GLU A 176 -3.12 69.66 89.70
CA GLU A 176 -3.63 70.11 88.40
C GLU A 176 -2.56 70.88 87.60
N LYS A 177 -1.61 71.56 88.27
CA LYS A 177 -0.42 72.09 87.60
C LYS A 177 0.44 70.97 87.01
N GLN A 178 0.74 69.91 87.76
CA GLN A 178 1.47 68.73 87.24
C GLN A 178 0.71 68.05 86.09
N ARG A 179 -0.63 67.96 86.21
CA ARG A 179 -1.50 67.41 85.14
C ARG A 179 -1.40 68.23 83.86
N ASN A 180 -1.43 69.55 83.96
CA ASN A 180 -1.26 70.45 82.82
C ASN A 180 0.15 70.36 82.21
N GLU A 181 1.21 70.29 83.03
CA GLU A 181 2.57 70.07 82.54
C GLU A 181 2.67 68.77 81.72
N MET A 182 2.16 67.63 82.23
CA MET A 182 2.11 66.37 81.49
C MET A 182 1.27 66.45 80.20
N LEU A 183 0.12 67.14 80.23
CA LEU A 183 -0.73 67.32 79.04
C LEU A 183 -0.06 68.18 77.96
N THR A 184 0.65 69.25 78.34
CA THR A 184 1.40 70.08 77.38
C THR A 184 2.54 69.31 76.72
N GLU A 185 3.22 68.44 77.47
CA GLU A 185 4.27 67.57 76.93
C GLU A 185 3.70 66.50 75.99
N CYS A 186 2.62 65.82 76.38
CA CYS A 186 1.92 64.88 75.50
C CYS A 186 1.46 65.53 74.18
N LEU A 187 0.97 66.78 74.24
CA LEU A 187 0.62 67.56 73.05
C LEU A 187 1.84 67.96 72.21
N ARG A 188 3.01 68.20 72.83
CA ARG A 188 4.28 68.45 72.13
C ARG A 188 4.73 67.21 71.37
N GLU A 189 4.68 66.04 72.02
CA GLU A 189 5.03 64.76 71.40
C GLU A 189 4.07 64.39 70.27
N GLN A 190 2.75 64.55 70.47
CA GLN A 190 1.74 64.28 69.44
C GLN A 190 1.96 65.16 68.19
N LYS A 191 2.28 66.45 68.37
CA LYS A 191 2.65 67.35 67.26
C LYS A 191 3.89 66.86 66.51
N HIS A 192 4.92 66.39 67.22
CA HIS A 192 6.15 65.86 66.62
C HIS A 192 5.92 64.52 65.89
N ALA A 193 5.12 63.62 66.46
CA ALA A 193 4.73 62.36 65.82
C ALA A 193 3.91 62.60 64.55
N LYS A 194 2.94 63.52 64.59
CA LYS A 194 2.17 63.97 63.41
C LYS A 194 3.08 64.57 62.34
N ALA A 195 4.08 65.37 62.72
CA ALA A 195 5.06 65.92 61.78
C ALA A 195 5.95 64.84 61.12
N LYS A 196 6.37 63.81 61.88
CA LYS A 196 7.08 62.63 61.33
C LYS A 196 6.21 61.86 60.33
N LEU A 197 4.97 61.55 60.70
CA LEU A 197 4.03 60.82 59.84
C LEU A 197 3.72 61.60 58.55
N MET A 198 3.47 62.92 58.65
CA MET A 198 3.25 63.77 57.47
C MET A 198 4.47 63.85 56.53
N LYS A 199 5.70 63.75 57.05
CA LYS A 199 6.91 63.61 56.22
C LYS A 199 6.95 62.24 55.52
N ALA A 200 6.70 61.15 56.25
CA ALA A 200 6.66 59.80 55.68
C ALA A 200 5.60 59.67 54.57
N CYS A 201 4.37 60.15 54.80
CA CYS A 201 3.31 60.13 53.78
C CYS A 201 3.63 60.99 52.54
N LYS A 202 4.34 62.12 52.70
CA LYS A 202 4.85 62.89 51.55
C LYS A 202 5.89 62.11 50.76
N HIS A 203 6.82 61.44 51.44
CA HIS A 203 7.86 60.64 50.80
C HIS A 203 7.27 59.43 50.04
N ALA A 204 6.41 58.64 50.68
CA ALA A 204 5.73 57.52 50.04
C ALA A 204 4.88 57.95 48.83
N LYS A 205 4.23 59.13 48.87
CA LYS A 205 3.53 59.67 47.70
C LYS A 205 4.49 60.06 46.56
N GLN A 206 5.69 60.56 46.86
CA GLN A 206 6.73 60.80 45.85
C GLN A 206 7.24 59.49 45.25
N GLU A 207 7.47 58.46 46.06
CA GLU A 207 7.88 57.12 45.58
C GLU A 207 6.83 56.47 44.68
N ILE A 208 5.54 56.62 44.99
CA ILE A 208 4.44 56.12 44.13
C ILE A 208 4.44 56.82 42.77
N GLU A 209 4.62 58.15 42.73
CA GLU A 209 4.64 58.89 41.45
C GLU A 209 5.96 58.67 40.68
N THR A 210 7.10 58.42 41.33
CA THR A 210 8.32 58.00 40.61
C THR A 210 8.19 56.57 40.07
N LEU A 211 7.58 55.64 40.82
CA LEU A 211 7.27 54.28 40.34
C LEU A 211 6.29 54.25 39.16
N LYS A 212 5.39 55.24 39.08
CA LYS A 212 4.47 55.43 37.95
C LYS A 212 5.16 56.06 36.74
N ASN A 213 6.05 57.02 36.97
CA ASN A 213 6.72 57.79 35.91
C ASN A 213 8.01 57.13 35.37
N ASN A 214 8.52 56.06 35.99
CA ASN A 214 9.75 55.38 35.58
C ASN A 214 9.63 54.51 34.31
N GLY A 215 8.44 54.44 33.69
CA GLY A 215 8.20 53.65 32.47
C GLY A 215 8.03 52.14 32.68
N MET A 216 8.12 51.61 33.91
CA MET A 216 7.99 50.17 34.19
C MET A 216 6.63 49.62 33.74
N SER A 217 5.56 50.41 33.86
CA SER A 217 4.22 50.05 33.35
C SER A 217 4.20 49.88 31.83
N GLN A 218 4.92 50.74 31.09
CA GLN A 218 5.04 50.62 29.63
C GLN A 218 5.86 49.38 29.26
N LEU A 219 7.00 49.16 29.92
CA LEU A 219 7.85 47.98 29.70
C LEU A 219 7.09 46.66 29.92
N LEU A 220 6.22 46.60 30.94
CA LEU A 220 5.36 45.44 31.18
C LEU A 220 4.33 45.22 30.07
N VAL A 221 3.72 46.30 29.55
CA VAL A 221 2.79 46.23 28.40
C VAL A 221 3.53 45.83 27.11
N ASP A 222 4.72 46.35 26.86
CA ASP A 222 5.55 46.01 25.71
C ASP A 222 5.99 44.53 25.77
N MET A 223 6.40 44.06 26.95
CA MET A 223 6.71 42.64 27.18
C MET A 223 5.49 41.75 26.99
N GLN A 224 4.33 42.11 27.53
CA GLN A 224 3.08 41.35 27.35
C GLN A 224 2.69 41.28 25.86
N THR A 225 2.77 42.40 25.15
CA THR A 225 2.47 42.49 23.71
C THR A 225 3.45 41.63 22.89
N LYS A 226 4.73 41.61 23.26
CA LYS A 226 5.73 40.73 22.63
C LYS A 226 5.46 39.25 22.90
N CYS A 227 5.12 38.87 24.13
CA CYS A 227 4.74 37.49 24.46
C CYS A 227 3.50 37.05 23.68
N GLN A 228 2.47 37.90 23.58
CA GLN A 228 1.28 37.61 22.77
C GLN A 228 1.62 37.39 21.29
N ARG A 229 2.48 38.24 20.71
CA ARG A 229 2.93 38.09 19.32
C ARG A 229 3.70 36.78 19.10
N THR A 230 4.63 36.45 19.98
CA THR A 230 5.41 35.21 19.86
C THR A 230 4.56 33.95 20.07
N GLU A 231 3.50 34.01 20.88
CA GLU A 231 2.54 32.91 20.98
C GLU A 231 1.70 32.75 19.69
N THR A 232 1.32 33.85 19.02
CA THR A 232 0.68 33.76 17.69
C THR A 232 1.63 33.26 16.60
N GLU A 233 2.87 33.77 16.55
CA GLU A 233 3.92 33.32 15.61
C GLU A 233 4.20 31.81 15.77
N LYS A 234 4.27 31.33 17.02
CA LYS A 234 4.35 29.90 17.35
C LYS A 234 3.12 29.14 16.85
N GLN A 235 1.91 29.63 17.10
CA GLN A 235 0.69 28.92 16.74
C GLN A 235 0.54 28.77 15.22
N ASP A 236 0.96 29.79 14.46
CA ASP A 236 0.99 29.76 12.99
C ASP A 236 2.04 28.78 12.46
N LEU A 237 3.23 28.73 13.05
CA LEU A 237 4.25 27.72 12.73
C LEU A 237 3.80 26.28 13.05
N GLU A 238 3.05 26.07 14.14
CA GLU A 238 2.42 24.77 14.43
C GLU A 238 1.31 24.39 13.43
N ASN A 239 0.59 25.37 12.88
CA ASN A 239 -0.40 25.15 11.83
C ASN A 239 0.28 24.76 10.50
N GLU A 240 1.31 25.51 10.10
CA GLU A 240 2.11 25.25 8.91
C GLU A 240 2.81 23.89 8.97
N LEU A 241 3.43 23.55 10.12
CA LEU A 241 4.06 22.25 10.32
C LEU A 241 3.05 21.11 10.17
N ARG A 242 1.83 21.24 10.71
CA ARG A 242 0.75 20.25 10.52
C ARG A 242 0.31 20.14 9.06
N ALA A 243 0.22 21.26 8.33
CA ALA A 243 -0.11 21.25 6.91
C ALA A 243 0.98 20.56 6.07
N GLN A 244 2.26 20.87 6.33
CA GLN A 244 3.39 20.23 5.65
C GLN A 244 3.48 18.73 5.98
N THR A 245 3.25 18.31 7.23
CA THR A 245 3.18 16.89 7.59
C THR A 245 2.06 16.16 6.84
N ALA A 246 0.86 16.75 6.74
CA ALA A 246 -0.24 16.14 6.01
C ALA A 246 0.03 16.04 4.49
N ALA A 247 0.67 17.05 3.90
CA ALA A 247 1.11 17.03 2.50
C ALA A 247 2.22 15.98 2.26
N MET A 248 3.13 15.81 3.23
CA MET A 248 4.18 14.79 3.19
C MET A 248 3.57 13.38 3.17
N THR A 249 2.63 13.07 4.09
CA THR A 249 1.97 11.76 4.11
C THR A 249 1.19 11.47 2.83
N GLN A 250 0.51 12.46 2.24
CA GLN A 250 -0.16 12.29 0.94
C GLN A 250 0.82 12.01 -0.21
N MET A 251 2.03 12.57 -0.17
CA MET A 251 3.08 12.27 -1.13
C MET A 251 3.70 10.88 -0.89
N GLU A 252 3.81 10.44 0.37
CA GLU A 252 4.25 9.09 0.72
C GLU A 252 3.24 8.03 0.26
N ASP A 253 1.95 8.21 0.52
CA ASP A 253 0.85 7.36 0.00
C ASP A 253 0.91 7.25 -1.54
N HIS A 254 1.13 8.38 -2.24
CA HIS A 254 1.23 8.41 -3.70
C HIS A 254 2.50 7.72 -4.21
N ASN A 255 3.63 7.89 -3.51
CA ASN A 255 4.88 7.20 -3.85
C ASN A 255 4.76 5.69 -3.64
N GLU A 256 4.06 5.22 -2.60
CA GLU A 256 3.82 3.79 -2.41
C GLU A 256 2.97 3.23 -3.57
N LEU A 257 1.89 3.93 -3.96
CA LEU A 257 1.08 3.55 -5.12
C LEU A 257 1.91 3.48 -6.41
N LEU A 258 2.81 4.43 -6.65
CA LEU A 258 3.71 4.42 -7.81
C LEU A 258 4.71 3.25 -7.75
N VAL A 259 5.25 2.92 -6.58
CA VAL A 259 6.13 1.74 -6.38
C VAL A 259 5.37 0.45 -6.68
N GLN A 260 4.13 0.31 -6.19
CA GLN A 260 3.28 -0.85 -6.48
C GLN A 260 2.97 -0.96 -7.99
N GLN A 261 2.70 0.16 -8.68
CA GLN A 261 2.49 0.17 -10.13
C GLN A 261 3.76 -0.23 -10.91
N VAL A 262 4.93 0.29 -10.54
CA VAL A 262 6.21 -0.09 -11.16
C VAL A 262 6.51 -1.57 -10.93
N GLN A 263 6.28 -2.09 -9.72
CA GLN A 263 6.48 -3.52 -9.41
C GLN A 263 5.54 -4.42 -10.22
N HIS A 264 4.26 -4.03 -10.37
CA HIS A 264 3.33 -4.71 -11.26
C HIS A 264 3.83 -4.70 -12.72
N LEU A 265 4.21 -3.53 -13.26
CA LEU A 265 4.74 -3.42 -14.62
C LEU A 265 5.98 -4.30 -14.84
N MET A 266 6.93 -4.31 -13.91
CA MET A 266 8.11 -5.18 -13.96
C MET A 266 7.74 -6.67 -13.98
N SER A 267 6.75 -7.10 -13.18
CA SER A 267 6.28 -8.49 -13.21
C SER A 267 5.62 -8.84 -14.55
N THR A 268 4.82 -7.94 -15.13
CA THR A 268 4.23 -8.16 -16.46
C THR A 268 5.29 -8.17 -17.56
N GLN A 269 6.35 -7.35 -17.46
CA GLN A 269 7.48 -7.38 -18.39
C GLN A 269 8.18 -8.74 -18.33
N SER A 270 8.51 -9.25 -17.13
CA SER A 270 9.16 -10.56 -16.98
C SER A 270 8.32 -11.68 -17.64
N ASN A 271 7.01 -11.67 -17.41
CA ASN A 271 6.10 -12.65 -18.02
C ASN A 271 6.11 -12.57 -19.56
N TRP A 272 6.12 -11.36 -20.13
CA TRP A 272 6.20 -11.17 -21.59
C TRP A 272 7.56 -11.60 -22.15
N GLU A 273 8.66 -11.34 -21.44
CA GLU A 273 9.98 -11.83 -21.83
C GLU A 273 10.06 -13.36 -21.81
N ASP A 274 9.43 -14.04 -20.84
CA ASP A 274 9.37 -15.51 -20.80
C ASP A 274 8.52 -16.08 -21.94
N VAL A 275 7.41 -15.43 -22.30
CA VAL A 275 6.63 -15.78 -23.50
C VAL A 275 7.45 -15.61 -24.78
N ILE A 276 8.23 -14.53 -24.90
CA ILE A 276 9.13 -14.31 -26.05
C ILE A 276 10.21 -15.40 -26.09
N ARG A 277 10.90 -15.66 -24.97
CA ARG A 277 11.91 -16.74 -24.84
C ARG A 277 11.35 -18.11 -25.25
N SER A 278 10.11 -18.42 -24.87
CA SER A 278 9.42 -19.65 -25.31
C SER A 278 9.15 -19.68 -26.81
N LYS A 279 8.70 -18.56 -27.40
CA LYS A 279 8.40 -18.49 -28.84
C LYS A 279 9.65 -18.48 -29.72
N ASP A 280 10.74 -17.88 -29.28
CA ASP A 280 12.04 -17.99 -29.97
C ASP A 280 12.55 -19.43 -29.98
N ALA A 281 12.38 -20.17 -28.87
CA ALA A 281 12.73 -21.59 -28.80
C ALA A 281 11.85 -22.49 -29.71
N GLU A 282 10.54 -22.21 -29.79
CA GLU A 282 9.64 -22.85 -30.76
C GLU A 282 10.05 -22.55 -32.21
N LEU A 283 10.34 -21.29 -32.54
CA LEU A 283 10.76 -20.86 -33.88
C LEU A 283 12.08 -21.50 -34.30
N LEU A 284 13.07 -21.60 -33.40
CA LEU A 284 14.32 -22.31 -33.65
C LEU A 284 14.10 -23.80 -33.94
N LYS A 285 13.20 -24.45 -33.19
CA LYS A 285 12.83 -25.86 -33.42
C LYS A 285 12.16 -26.05 -34.79
N VAL A 286 11.24 -25.16 -35.17
CA VAL A 286 10.57 -25.20 -36.48
C VAL A 286 11.56 -24.91 -37.62
N HIS A 287 12.47 -23.95 -37.44
CA HIS A 287 13.51 -23.64 -38.43
C HIS A 287 14.44 -24.82 -38.69
N GLU A 288 14.91 -25.49 -37.63
CA GLU A 288 15.74 -26.69 -37.76
C GLU A 288 14.95 -27.86 -38.36
N GLN A 289 13.66 -28.01 -38.06
CA GLN A 289 12.79 -28.99 -38.73
C GLN A 289 12.69 -28.72 -40.24
N VAL A 290 12.43 -27.47 -40.66
CA VAL A 290 12.35 -27.08 -42.08
C VAL A 290 13.69 -27.31 -42.78
N LYS A 291 14.81 -26.99 -42.13
CA LYS A 291 16.16 -27.26 -42.64
C LYS A 291 16.44 -28.76 -42.85
N ASN A 292 16.01 -29.63 -41.92
CA ASN A 292 16.12 -31.07 -42.09
C ASN A 292 15.18 -31.62 -43.18
N GLN A 293 13.98 -31.05 -43.34
CA GLN A 293 13.06 -31.38 -44.44
C GLN A 293 13.64 -30.96 -45.80
N GLN A 294 14.29 -29.80 -45.90
CA GLN A 294 14.97 -29.33 -47.11
C GLN A 294 16.10 -30.29 -47.53
N VAL A 295 16.97 -30.69 -46.60
CA VAL A 295 18.03 -31.68 -46.87
C VAL A 295 17.44 -33.05 -47.29
N ALA A 296 16.30 -33.46 -46.73
CA ALA A 296 15.62 -34.67 -47.16
C ALA A 296 15.06 -34.56 -48.60
N LEU A 297 14.52 -33.41 -48.99
CA LEU A 297 14.06 -33.13 -50.35
C LEU A 297 15.24 -33.17 -51.35
N GLU A 298 16.34 -32.48 -51.05
CA GLU A 298 17.55 -32.45 -51.89
C GLU A 298 18.14 -33.85 -52.12
N ASN A 299 18.18 -34.70 -51.09
CA ASN A 299 18.59 -36.09 -51.22
C ASN A 299 17.62 -36.90 -52.13
N MET A 300 16.30 -36.72 -51.98
CA MET A 300 15.32 -37.39 -52.85
C MET A 300 15.39 -36.89 -54.30
N GLU A 301 15.65 -35.61 -54.55
CA GLU A 301 15.87 -35.08 -55.91
C GLU A 301 17.14 -35.65 -56.55
N PHE A 302 18.21 -35.82 -55.78
CA PHE A 302 19.43 -36.50 -56.21
C PHE A 302 19.17 -37.98 -56.54
N ASP A 303 18.48 -38.72 -55.67
CA ASP A 303 18.14 -40.13 -55.89
C ASP A 303 17.21 -40.33 -57.09
N MET A 304 16.18 -39.48 -57.26
CA MET A 304 15.31 -39.49 -58.44
C MET A 304 16.10 -39.19 -59.73
N SER A 305 17.02 -38.23 -59.69
CA SER A 305 17.89 -37.91 -60.81
C SER A 305 18.82 -39.08 -61.17
N HIS A 306 19.41 -39.73 -60.17
CA HIS A 306 20.24 -40.91 -60.37
C HIS A 306 19.42 -42.11 -60.87
N ALA A 307 18.20 -42.32 -60.36
CA ALA A 307 17.29 -43.35 -60.83
C ALA A 307 16.88 -43.12 -62.30
N ARG A 308 16.58 -41.87 -62.68
CA ARG A 308 16.30 -41.48 -64.08
C ARG A 308 17.48 -41.75 -65.00
N ILE A 309 18.71 -41.43 -64.58
CA ILE A 309 19.94 -41.74 -65.33
C ILE A 309 20.15 -43.26 -65.46
N ARG A 310 19.86 -44.04 -64.40
CA ARG A 310 19.90 -45.51 -64.44
C ARG A 310 18.87 -46.08 -65.42
N HIS A 311 17.63 -45.58 -65.40
CA HIS A 311 16.57 -46.02 -66.33
C HIS A 311 16.87 -45.68 -67.79
N LEU A 312 17.42 -44.49 -68.08
CA LEU A 312 17.83 -44.12 -69.44
C LEU A 312 18.90 -45.09 -69.96
N ARG A 313 19.99 -45.29 -69.21
CA ARG A 313 21.06 -46.24 -69.58
C ARG A 313 20.54 -47.68 -69.76
N ALA A 314 19.64 -48.14 -68.90
CA ALA A 314 19.03 -49.46 -69.01
C ALA A 314 18.13 -49.59 -70.26
N SER A 315 17.41 -48.52 -70.62
CA SER A 315 16.61 -48.46 -71.85
C SER A 315 17.51 -48.49 -73.10
N ASP A 316 18.58 -47.68 -73.10
CA ASP A 316 19.56 -47.67 -74.20
C ASP A 316 20.19 -49.06 -74.39
N GLN A 317 20.49 -49.78 -73.30
CA GLN A 317 20.99 -51.16 -73.33
C GLN A 317 19.97 -52.24 -73.73
N HIS A 318 18.68 -51.91 -73.92
CA HIS A 318 17.62 -52.87 -74.29
C HIS A 318 16.96 -52.58 -75.66
N ASN A 319 17.26 -51.44 -76.29
CA ASN A 319 16.56 -50.97 -77.49
C ASN A 319 17.19 -51.39 -78.83
N ASP A 320 18.48 -51.73 -78.88
CA ASP A 320 19.21 -51.83 -80.16
C ASP A 320 19.31 -53.24 -80.78
N ASP A 321 19.56 -54.31 -80.00
CA ASP A 321 19.63 -55.71 -80.49
C ASP A 321 18.47 -56.59 -80.01
N ASP A 322 18.48 -57.09 -78.76
CA ASP A 322 17.59 -58.17 -78.28
C ASP A 322 16.09 -57.98 -78.65
N THR A 323 15.51 -56.83 -78.30
CA THR A 323 14.08 -56.53 -78.53
C THR A 323 13.73 -56.23 -80.00
N ARG A 324 14.76 -56.11 -80.84
CA ARG A 324 14.65 -55.86 -82.28
C ARG A 324 14.80 -57.15 -83.08
N GLU A 325 15.79 -57.98 -82.75
CA GLU A 325 15.90 -59.35 -83.30
C GLU A 325 14.67 -60.19 -82.94
N GLU A 326 14.19 -60.15 -81.69
CA GLU A 326 12.98 -60.88 -81.28
C GLU A 326 11.74 -60.41 -82.06
N ARG A 327 11.62 -59.10 -82.34
CA ARG A 327 10.56 -58.55 -83.20
C ARG A 327 10.67 -59.05 -84.63
N ASP A 328 11.86 -58.99 -85.25
CA ASP A 328 12.04 -59.35 -86.65
C ASP A 328 11.90 -60.88 -86.85
N LEU A 329 12.29 -61.69 -85.86
CA LEU A 329 11.99 -63.12 -85.79
C LEU A 329 10.49 -63.39 -85.69
N LEU A 330 9.76 -62.67 -84.82
CA LEU A 330 8.29 -62.77 -84.72
C LEU A 330 7.61 -62.33 -86.04
N VAL A 331 8.12 -61.31 -86.71
CA VAL A 331 7.64 -60.86 -88.03
C VAL A 331 7.89 -61.93 -89.10
N GLN A 332 9.05 -62.57 -89.14
CA GLN A 332 9.32 -63.70 -90.04
C GLN A 332 8.39 -64.90 -89.76
N ALA A 333 8.19 -65.26 -88.49
CA ALA A 333 7.27 -66.34 -88.11
C ALA A 333 5.83 -66.03 -88.58
N LEU A 334 5.36 -64.80 -88.39
CA LEU A 334 4.03 -64.35 -88.82
C LEU A 334 3.91 -64.29 -90.35
N GLN A 335 5.00 -64.00 -91.08
CA GLN A 335 5.04 -64.13 -92.55
C GLN A 335 5.01 -65.61 -93.00
N SER A 336 5.71 -66.51 -92.30
CA SER A 336 5.67 -67.95 -92.59
C SER A 336 4.29 -68.56 -92.35
N GLU A 337 3.61 -68.19 -91.26
CA GLU A 337 2.22 -68.61 -91.04
C GLU A 337 1.26 -68.01 -92.07
N ARG A 338 1.52 -66.79 -92.58
CA ARG A 338 0.75 -66.24 -93.70
C ARG A 338 0.98 -66.99 -95.02
N SER A 339 2.19 -67.49 -95.30
CA SER A 339 2.42 -68.31 -96.50
C SER A 339 1.73 -69.67 -96.36
N LYS A 340 1.97 -70.40 -95.26
CA LYS A 340 1.30 -71.69 -94.96
C LYS A 340 -0.22 -71.58 -95.01
N ARG A 341 -0.78 -70.48 -94.48
CA ARG A 341 -2.21 -70.19 -94.54
C ARG A 341 -2.69 -69.98 -95.96
N LYS A 342 -1.94 -69.26 -96.81
CA LYS A 342 -2.27 -69.10 -98.22
C LYS A 342 -2.21 -70.45 -98.96
N ASP A 343 -1.17 -71.24 -98.74
CA ASP A 343 -1.02 -72.57 -99.33
C ASP A 343 -2.20 -73.49 -98.91
N ALA A 344 -2.65 -73.38 -97.66
CA ALA A 344 -3.84 -74.06 -97.15
C ALA A 344 -5.16 -73.50 -97.72
N GLU A 345 -5.27 -72.20 -97.98
CA GLU A 345 -6.43 -71.57 -98.62
C GLU A 345 -6.53 -71.95 -100.11
N ASP A 346 -5.40 -72.04 -100.82
CA ASP A 346 -5.31 -72.55 -102.20
C ASP A 346 -5.63 -74.07 -102.26
N ALA A 347 -5.13 -74.87 -101.30
CA ALA A 347 -5.52 -76.28 -101.16
C ALA A 347 -7.01 -76.43 -100.80
N ILE A 348 -7.57 -75.58 -99.94
CA ILE A 348 -9.01 -75.53 -99.66
C ILE A 348 -9.80 -75.16 -100.91
N HIS A 349 -9.28 -74.29 -101.79
CA HIS A 349 -9.91 -73.99 -103.07
C HIS A 349 -9.89 -75.19 -104.04
N GLU A 350 -8.81 -75.97 -104.08
CA GLU A 350 -8.76 -77.22 -104.84
C GLU A 350 -9.71 -78.28 -104.28
N PHE A 351 -9.72 -78.47 -102.95
CA PHE A 351 -10.73 -79.29 -102.27
C PHE A 351 -12.16 -78.76 -102.51
N LYS A 352 -12.39 -77.45 -102.63
CA LYS A 352 -13.71 -76.90 -102.98
C LYS A 352 -14.17 -77.31 -104.38
N ARG A 353 -13.26 -77.44 -105.34
CA ARG A 353 -13.57 -77.91 -106.70
C ARG A 353 -13.94 -79.39 -106.72
N THR A 354 -13.17 -80.24 -106.03
CA THR A 354 -13.50 -81.68 -105.90
C THR A 354 -14.75 -81.91 -105.05
N ILE A 355 -14.94 -81.15 -103.97
CA ILE A 355 -16.17 -81.17 -103.16
C ILE A 355 -17.38 -80.70 -103.97
N GLN A 356 -17.29 -79.66 -104.81
CA GLN A 356 -18.38 -79.29 -105.74
C GLN A 356 -18.67 -80.37 -106.79
N HIS A 357 -17.68 -81.20 -107.15
CA HIS A 357 -17.89 -82.36 -108.02
C HIS A 357 -18.58 -83.52 -107.29
N LEU A 358 -18.37 -83.66 -105.98
CA LEU A 358 -18.97 -84.70 -105.13
C LEU A 358 -20.33 -84.29 -104.53
N GLN A 359 -20.57 -83.01 -104.26
CA GLN A 359 -21.81 -82.47 -103.67
C GLN A 359 -23.04 -82.50 -104.60
N ARG A 360 -22.91 -83.01 -105.83
CA ARG A 360 -24.08 -83.48 -106.60
C ARG A 360 -24.64 -84.82 -106.07
N ASN A 361 -23.89 -85.54 -105.24
CA ASN A 361 -24.35 -86.72 -104.52
C ASN A 361 -24.60 -86.40 -103.03
N ARG A 362 -25.87 -86.18 -102.72
CA ARG A 362 -26.55 -86.61 -101.48
C ARG A 362 -26.00 -86.13 -100.13
N GLU A 363 -26.50 -84.97 -99.72
CA GLU A 363 -27.34 -84.77 -98.51
C GLU A 363 -26.94 -85.31 -97.11
N VAL A 364 -27.15 -84.42 -96.12
CA VAL A 364 -27.58 -84.65 -94.72
C VAL A 364 -26.53 -84.79 -93.59
N ALA A 365 -26.78 -84.01 -92.52
CA ALA A 365 -26.39 -84.14 -91.10
C ALA A 365 -24.97 -83.75 -90.60
N LEU A 366 -24.79 -83.26 -89.35
CA LEU A 366 -25.67 -82.58 -88.35
C LEU A 366 -24.82 -81.91 -87.22
N LEU A 367 -25.35 -80.83 -86.63
CA LEU A 367 -25.31 -80.39 -85.20
C LEU A 367 -24.05 -80.03 -84.37
N SER A 368 -24.24 -78.96 -83.57
CA SER A 368 -23.80 -78.74 -82.16
C SER A 368 -22.31 -78.49 -81.84
N GLY A 369 -21.93 -77.87 -80.71
CA GLY A 369 -22.70 -77.30 -79.57
C GLY A 369 -21.89 -76.19 -78.85
N SER A 370 -22.54 -75.19 -78.22
CA SER A 370 -22.96 -75.16 -76.80
C SER A 370 -21.82 -75.01 -75.77
N ALA A 371 -21.85 -73.93 -74.98
CA ALA A 371 -20.98 -73.71 -73.82
C ALA A 371 -21.71 -72.85 -72.75
N HIS A 372 -22.43 -73.49 -71.83
CA HIS A 372 -23.04 -72.87 -70.64
C HIS A 372 -22.76 -73.76 -69.42
N SER A 373 -21.63 -73.52 -68.73
CA SER A 373 -21.27 -74.22 -67.49
C SER A 373 -20.21 -73.50 -66.63
N ALA A 374 -19.88 -72.23 -66.91
CA ALA A 374 -18.74 -71.53 -66.28
C ALA A 374 -19.10 -70.18 -65.62
N ALA A 375 -20.36 -69.75 -65.70
CA ALA A 375 -20.83 -68.48 -65.13
C ALA A 375 -21.40 -68.65 -63.71
N SER A 376 -22.23 -69.67 -63.49
CA SER A 376 -22.88 -69.97 -62.21
C SER A 376 -21.89 -70.08 -61.02
N ASP A 377 -20.83 -70.87 -61.15
CA ASP A 377 -19.81 -71.04 -60.08
C ASP A 377 -19.17 -69.71 -59.66
N ARG A 378 -18.99 -68.79 -60.60
CA ARG A 378 -18.38 -67.49 -60.36
C ARG A 378 -19.31 -66.56 -59.57
N LEU A 379 -20.63 -66.64 -59.79
CA LEU A 379 -21.63 -65.93 -59.00
C LEU A 379 -21.70 -66.45 -57.56
N ILE A 380 -21.63 -67.78 -57.36
CA ILE A 380 -21.61 -68.41 -56.04
C ILE A 380 -20.38 -67.98 -55.23
N CYS A 381 -19.20 -67.86 -55.87
CA CYS A 381 -17.99 -67.35 -55.22
C CYS A 381 -18.12 -65.88 -54.81
N LEU A 382 -18.66 -65.01 -55.66
CA LEU A 382 -18.89 -63.59 -55.33
C LEU A 382 -19.87 -63.42 -54.16
N LEU A 383 -20.96 -64.20 -54.12
CA LEU A 383 -21.95 -64.15 -53.04
C LEU A 383 -21.33 -64.49 -51.68
N LYS A 384 -20.43 -65.50 -51.62
CA LYS A 384 -19.71 -65.86 -50.40
C LYS A 384 -18.80 -64.72 -49.90
N GLN A 385 -18.13 -64.02 -50.80
CA GLN A 385 -17.29 -62.86 -50.44
C GLN A 385 -18.12 -61.70 -49.89
N VAL A 386 -19.28 -61.40 -50.49
CA VAL A 386 -20.19 -60.35 -50.00
C VAL A 386 -20.71 -60.66 -48.60
N LEU A 387 -21.10 -61.91 -48.32
CA LEU A 387 -21.55 -62.33 -46.98
C LEU A 387 -20.42 -62.28 -45.95
N GLN A 388 -19.18 -62.60 -46.32
CA GLN A 388 -18.00 -62.40 -45.44
C GLN A 388 -17.78 -60.92 -45.11
N ILE A 389 -17.96 -60.01 -46.08
CA ILE A 389 -17.84 -58.56 -45.86
C ILE A 389 -18.93 -58.06 -44.90
N GLN A 390 -20.19 -58.49 -45.08
CA GLN A 390 -21.27 -58.14 -44.14
C GLN A 390 -20.97 -58.59 -42.71
N HIS A 391 -20.47 -59.82 -42.53
CA HIS A 391 -20.18 -60.36 -41.20
C HIS A 391 -19.05 -59.57 -40.50
N LYS A 392 -17.95 -59.29 -41.22
CA LYS A 392 -16.85 -58.46 -40.69
C LYS A 392 -17.31 -57.02 -40.38
N ALA A 393 -18.17 -56.43 -41.22
CA ALA A 393 -18.76 -55.12 -40.97
C ALA A 393 -19.63 -55.11 -39.70
N ALA A 394 -20.45 -56.15 -39.47
CA ALA A 394 -21.28 -56.27 -38.26
C ALA A 394 -20.43 -56.44 -36.98
N VAL A 395 -19.35 -57.22 -37.02
CA VAL A 395 -18.42 -57.37 -35.90
C VAL A 395 -17.72 -56.03 -35.58
N LEU A 396 -17.27 -55.29 -36.60
CA LEU A 396 -16.72 -53.95 -36.40
C LEU A 396 -17.77 -52.96 -35.87
N HIS A 397 -19.01 -53.03 -36.34
CA HIS A 397 -20.11 -52.19 -35.85
C HIS A 397 -20.40 -52.45 -34.37
N GLN A 398 -20.29 -53.70 -33.91
CA GLN A 398 -20.38 -54.05 -32.49
C GLN A 398 -19.16 -53.58 -31.69
N LEU A 399 -17.94 -53.70 -32.23
CA LEU A 399 -16.71 -53.21 -31.60
C LEU A 399 -16.75 -51.69 -31.39
N VAL A 400 -17.11 -50.94 -32.43
CA VAL A 400 -17.22 -49.47 -32.41
C VAL A 400 -18.31 -49.01 -31.43
N ALA A 401 -19.47 -49.68 -31.41
CA ALA A 401 -20.53 -49.41 -30.44
C ALA A 401 -20.16 -49.78 -28.98
N SER A 402 -19.32 -50.80 -28.77
CA SER A 402 -18.80 -51.13 -27.44
C SER A 402 -17.86 -50.03 -26.92
N TYR A 403 -16.97 -49.54 -27.79
CA TYR A 403 -16.03 -48.47 -27.44
C TYR A 403 -16.74 -47.14 -27.12
N SER A 404 -17.77 -46.75 -27.89
CA SER A 404 -18.55 -45.54 -27.61
C SER A 404 -19.35 -45.61 -26.31
N ALA A 405 -19.73 -46.81 -25.86
CA ALA A 405 -20.49 -47.03 -24.64
C ALA A 405 -19.64 -47.24 -23.37
N SER A 406 -18.42 -47.78 -23.48
CA SER A 406 -17.60 -48.19 -22.32
C SER A 406 -16.14 -47.72 -22.31
N THR A 407 -15.72 -46.93 -23.31
CA THR A 407 -14.33 -46.48 -23.56
C THR A 407 -13.25 -47.57 -23.48
N THR A 408 -13.67 -48.83 -23.63
CA THR A 408 -12.82 -50.02 -23.63
C THR A 408 -13.16 -50.86 -24.87
N ILE A 409 -12.17 -51.59 -25.39
CA ILE A 409 -12.31 -52.37 -26.62
C ILE A 409 -12.23 -53.85 -26.24
N ASP A 410 -13.30 -54.61 -26.48
CA ASP A 410 -13.24 -56.07 -26.35
C ASP A 410 -12.58 -56.69 -27.58
N ILE A 411 -11.26 -56.88 -27.48
CA ILE A 411 -10.43 -57.47 -28.54
C ILE A 411 -10.83 -58.94 -28.80
N GLN A 412 -11.57 -59.62 -27.91
CA GLN A 412 -12.03 -60.99 -28.15
C GLN A 412 -13.04 -61.08 -29.31
N LEU A 413 -13.74 -60.00 -29.63
CA LEU A 413 -14.60 -59.90 -30.82
C LEU A 413 -13.81 -60.01 -32.15
N LEU A 414 -12.50 -59.75 -32.12
CA LEU A 414 -11.60 -59.89 -33.28
C LEU A 414 -10.83 -61.23 -33.30
N ALA A 415 -11.07 -62.11 -32.31
CA ALA A 415 -10.41 -63.41 -32.21
C ALA A 415 -11.11 -64.54 -32.99
N ASP A 416 -12.27 -64.26 -33.61
CA ASP A 416 -13.00 -65.22 -34.44
C ASP A 416 -12.24 -65.57 -35.73
N GLU A 417 -12.24 -66.84 -36.13
CA GLU A 417 -11.46 -67.31 -37.29
C GLU A 417 -11.98 -66.78 -38.63
N SER A 418 -13.23 -66.28 -38.67
CA SER A 418 -13.84 -65.61 -39.83
C SER A 418 -13.02 -64.45 -40.39
N TRP A 419 -12.10 -63.89 -39.61
CA TRP A 419 -11.18 -62.84 -40.05
C TRP A 419 -10.11 -63.31 -41.04
N ARG A 420 -9.71 -64.59 -41.03
CA ARG A 420 -8.68 -65.16 -41.93
C ARG A 420 -9.24 -65.53 -43.30
N ASP A 421 -8.42 -65.42 -44.35
CA ASP A 421 -8.79 -65.89 -45.69
C ASP A 421 -9.03 -67.40 -45.71
N GLY A 422 -10.13 -67.81 -46.34
CA GLY A 422 -10.52 -69.22 -46.48
C GLY A 422 -11.31 -69.82 -45.30
N ALA A 423 -11.55 -69.08 -44.22
CA ALA A 423 -12.36 -69.57 -43.10
C ALA A 423 -13.83 -69.86 -43.52
N PRO A 424 -14.39 -71.04 -43.22
CA PRO A 424 -15.78 -71.35 -43.54
C PRO A 424 -16.74 -70.62 -42.59
N LEU A 425 -17.74 -69.93 -43.15
CA LEU A 425 -18.81 -69.30 -42.37
C LEU A 425 -19.66 -70.36 -41.65
N THR A 426 -19.47 -70.51 -40.34
CA THR A 426 -20.14 -71.52 -39.48
C THR A 426 -21.57 -71.14 -39.07
N THR A 427 -22.26 -70.31 -39.85
CA THR A 427 -23.60 -69.80 -39.56
C THR A 427 -24.59 -69.99 -40.72
N LYS A 428 -25.39 -71.07 -40.64
CA LYS A 428 -26.73 -71.22 -41.23
C LYS A 428 -26.93 -70.80 -42.71
N THR A 429 -25.95 -71.01 -43.59
CA THR A 429 -26.20 -71.00 -45.05
C THR A 429 -26.46 -72.42 -45.54
N GLY A 430 -27.73 -72.74 -45.78
CA GLY A 430 -28.13 -73.95 -46.51
C GLY A 430 -27.69 -73.89 -47.97
N GLU A 431 -27.75 -75.01 -48.69
CA GLU A 431 -27.27 -75.14 -50.07
C GLU A 431 -27.91 -74.09 -51.00
N ILE A 432 -27.12 -73.11 -51.44
CA ILE A 432 -27.58 -72.02 -52.31
C ILE A 432 -27.69 -72.52 -53.75
N VAL A 433 -28.75 -73.28 -54.03
CA VAL A 433 -29.10 -73.79 -55.35
C VAL A 433 -30.22 -72.93 -55.93
N GLY A 434 -29.93 -72.21 -57.01
CA GLY A 434 -30.87 -71.37 -57.74
C GLY A 434 -30.45 -71.19 -59.20
N SER A 435 -31.34 -70.62 -60.03
CA SER A 435 -30.98 -70.20 -61.39
C SER A 435 -29.98 -69.05 -61.38
N GLU A 436 -29.30 -68.80 -62.50
CA GLU A 436 -28.31 -67.73 -62.62
C GLU A 436 -28.89 -66.35 -62.29
N ASP A 437 -30.12 -66.07 -62.73
CA ASP A 437 -30.87 -64.85 -62.39
C ASP A 437 -31.20 -64.74 -60.88
N SER A 438 -31.48 -65.88 -60.22
CA SER A 438 -31.77 -65.95 -58.78
C SER A 438 -30.50 -65.70 -57.95
N LEU A 439 -29.35 -66.20 -58.41
CA LEU A 439 -28.06 -65.91 -57.80
C LEU A 439 -27.65 -64.45 -58.01
N LEU A 440 -27.88 -63.88 -59.20
CA LEU A 440 -27.57 -62.48 -59.53
C LEU A 440 -28.42 -61.48 -58.73
N THR A 441 -29.72 -61.76 -58.57
CA THR A 441 -30.62 -60.92 -57.76
C THR A 441 -30.28 -60.98 -56.28
N LEU A 442 -30.03 -62.17 -55.73
CA LEU A 442 -29.57 -62.33 -54.35
C LEU A 442 -28.23 -61.61 -54.11
N LEU A 443 -27.24 -61.79 -55.01
CA LEU A 443 -25.96 -61.09 -54.95
C LEU A 443 -26.14 -59.57 -54.95
N THR A 444 -27.05 -59.05 -55.78
CA THR A 444 -27.35 -57.60 -55.83
C THR A 444 -27.92 -57.09 -54.51
N GLN A 445 -28.86 -57.81 -53.91
CA GLN A 445 -29.46 -57.46 -52.61
C GLN A 445 -28.42 -57.48 -51.49
N GLU A 446 -27.63 -58.55 -51.38
CA GLU A 446 -26.62 -58.67 -50.32
C GLU A 446 -25.48 -57.65 -50.50
N THR A 447 -25.14 -57.27 -51.73
CA THR A 447 -24.14 -56.22 -52.01
C THR A 447 -24.64 -54.85 -51.58
N GLN A 448 -25.92 -54.53 -51.80
CA GLN A 448 -26.52 -53.28 -51.31
C GLN A 448 -26.56 -53.23 -49.78
N LEU A 449 -26.88 -54.33 -49.11
CA LEU A 449 -26.88 -54.41 -47.65
C LEU A 449 -25.45 -54.33 -47.07
N ALA A 450 -24.47 -54.95 -47.72
CA ALA A 450 -23.05 -54.80 -47.35
C ALA A 450 -22.55 -53.35 -47.48
N ALA A 451 -22.86 -52.68 -48.60
CA ALA A 451 -22.49 -51.29 -48.83
C ALA A 451 -23.13 -50.35 -47.80
N ARG A 452 -24.41 -50.59 -47.44
CA ARG A 452 -25.10 -49.83 -46.38
C ARG A 452 -24.41 -50.00 -45.03
N ASN A 453 -24.17 -51.24 -44.58
CA ASN A 453 -23.56 -51.51 -43.28
C ASN A 453 -22.14 -50.91 -43.18
N LEU A 454 -21.37 -50.90 -44.27
CA LEU A 454 -20.06 -50.24 -44.33
C LEU A 454 -20.17 -48.71 -44.26
N THR A 455 -21.20 -48.11 -44.86
CA THR A 455 -21.44 -46.66 -44.81
C THR A 455 -21.87 -46.21 -43.40
N GLU A 456 -22.75 -46.98 -42.75
CA GLU A 456 -23.17 -46.72 -41.36
C GLU A 456 -21.99 -46.89 -40.37
N LEU A 457 -21.13 -47.90 -40.60
CA LEU A 457 -19.87 -48.07 -39.85
C LEU A 457 -18.90 -46.90 -40.04
N GLN A 458 -18.73 -46.40 -41.28
CA GLN A 458 -17.86 -45.26 -41.56
C GLN A 458 -18.31 -44.01 -40.80
N LEU A 459 -19.61 -43.70 -40.83
CA LEU A 459 -20.17 -42.54 -40.13
C LEU A 459 -19.93 -42.60 -38.61
N MET A 460 -20.13 -43.76 -37.97
CA MET A 460 -19.83 -43.90 -36.53
C MET A 460 -18.34 -43.67 -36.20
N VAL A 461 -17.43 -44.12 -37.07
CA VAL A 461 -15.98 -43.92 -36.89
C VAL A 461 -15.61 -42.45 -37.10
N GLU A 462 -16.22 -41.77 -38.06
CA GLU A 462 -16.04 -40.33 -38.29
C GLU A 462 -16.57 -39.50 -37.10
N GLU A 463 -17.76 -39.83 -36.57
CA GLU A 463 -18.32 -39.19 -35.37
C GLU A 463 -17.44 -39.40 -34.13
N LEU A 464 -16.93 -40.62 -33.91
CA LEU A 464 -16.01 -40.90 -32.80
C LEU A 464 -14.66 -40.18 -32.93
N CYS A 465 -14.10 -40.11 -34.13
CA CYS A 465 -12.90 -39.32 -34.40
C CYS A 465 -13.14 -37.83 -34.15
N ALA A 466 -14.29 -37.29 -34.59
CA ALA A 466 -14.67 -35.90 -34.32
C ALA A 466 -14.86 -35.64 -32.82
N HIS A 467 -15.48 -36.57 -32.08
CA HIS A 467 -15.67 -36.46 -30.63
C HIS A 467 -14.34 -36.54 -29.86
N ALA A 468 -13.43 -37.44 -30.27
CA ALA A 468 -12.10 -37.54 -29.69
C ALA A 468 -11.25 -36.27 -29.92
N MET A 469 -11.25 -35.73 -31.15
CA MET A 469 -10.58 -34.46 -31.45
C MET A 469 -11.21 -33.28 -30.69
N GLY A 470 -12.54 -33.17 -30.68
CA GLY A 470 -13.27 -32.11 -29.99
C GLY A 470 -13.05 -32.11 -28.46
N SER A 471 -13.06 -33.29 -27.84
CA SER A 471 -12.76 -33.43 -26.40
C SER A 471 -11.29 -33.11 -26.07
N SER A 472 -10.34 -33.45 -26.95
CA SER A 472 -8.93 -33.06 -26.82
C SER A 472 -8.74 -31.54 -26.90
N CYS A 473 -9.48 -30.85 -27.78
CA CYS A 473 -9.48 -29.38 -27.89
C CYS A 473 -10.26 -28.66 -26.78
N ALA A 474 -10.93 -29.38 -25.88
CA ALA A 474 -11.57 -28.84 -24.66
C ALA A 474 -10.77 -29.16 -23.38
N LEU A 475 -9.63 -29.85 -23.51
CA LEU A 475 -8.69 -30.22 -22.45
C LEU A 475 -7.29 -29.59 -22.66
N GLN A 476 -7.20 -28.61 -23.57
CA GLN A 476 -6.05 -27.73 -23.83
C GLN A 476 -6.46 -26.26 -23.66
#